data_AF-A0AAI9WAG8-F1
#
_entry.id   AF-A0AAI9WAG8-F1
#
_cell.length_a   1.000
_cell.length_b   1.000
_cell.length_c   1.000
_cell.angle_alpha   90.00
_cell.angle_beta   90.00
_cell.angle_gamma   90.00
#
_symmetry.space_group_name_H-M   'P 1'
#
loop_
_entity.id
_entity.type
_entity.pdbx_description
1 polymer ?
#
loop_
_entity_poly.entity_id
_entity_poly.type
_entity_poly.pdbx_seq_one_letter_code
_entity_poly.pdbx_strand_id
1 'polypeptide(L)'
;MFSKAKFIASTAILIGVVLLLAKVDETFNLYNAPYILIIGGLILLVISLLATNKEKSLLCRSGLHKFEQVDRDREVTALFIYKCERCGKKKKVMKAF
;
A
#
# COMPACT_ATOMS: atom_id res chain seq x y z
N MET A 1 13.32 3.70 10.43
CA MET A 1 13.79 2.83 9.34
C MET A 1 12.95 2.96 8.06
N PHE A 2 11.62 2.85 8.14
CA PHE A 2 10.76 2.83 6.95
C PHE A 2 10.70 4.12 6.12
N SER A 3 10.85 5.31 6.71
CA SER A 3 10.92 6.56 5.93
C SER A 3 12.17 6.59 5.03
N LYS A 4 13.30 6.05 5.51
CA LYS A 4 14.52 5.89 4.71
C LYS A 4 14.30 4.90 3.56
N ALA A 5 13.59 3.79 3.81
CA ALA A 5 13.28 2.81 2.77
C ALA A 5 12.37 3.38 1.66
N LYS A 6 11.37 4.19 2.02
CA LYS A 6 10.54 4.91 1.04
C LYS A 6 11.36 5.87 0.21
N PHE A 7 12.26 6.62 0.85
CA PHE A 7 13.15 7.56 0.16
C PHE A 7 14.07 6.83 -0.84
N ILE A 8 14.73 5.75 -0.41
CA ILE A 8 15.60 4.92 -1.27
C ILE A 8 14.82 4.33 -2.45
N ALA A 9 13.61 3.84 -2.20
CA ALA A 9 12.77 3.29 -3.27
C ALA A 9 12.37 4.38 -4.29
N SER A 10 11.96 5.56 -3.80
CA SER A 10 11.59 6.68 -4.68
C SER A 10 12.77 7.21 -5.49
N THR A 11 13.98 7.29 -4.91
CA THR A 11 15.16 7.74 -5.63
C THR A 11 15.60 6.70 -6.67
N ALA A 12 15.52 5.41 -6.37
CA ALA A 12 15.81 4.34 -7.34
C ALA A 12 14.88 4.40 -8.56
N ILE A 13 13.58 4.62 -8.36
CA ILE A 13 12.61 4.79 -9.44
C ILE A 13 12.97 6.04 -10.27
N LEU A 14 13.22 7.16 -9.61
CA LEU A 14 13.54 8.43 -10.28
C LEU A 14 14.81 8.30 -11.14
N ILE A 15 15.86 7.67 -10.62
CA ILE A 15 17.09 7.40 -11.37
C ILE A 15 16.78 6.52 -12.59
N GLY A 16 16.03 5.44 -12.43
CA GLY A 16 15.66 4.58 -13.55
C GLY A 16 14.87 5.31 -14.64
N VAL A 17 13.93 6.18 -14.26
CA VAL A 17 13.16 7.01 -15.20
C VAL A 17 14.04 8.01 -15.93
N VAL A 18 14.95 8.68 -15.21
CA VAL A 18 15.90 9.63 -15.83
C VAL A 18 16.82 8.92 -16.82
N LEU A 19 17.30 7.71 -16.49
CA LEU A 19 18.12 6.90 -17.38
C LEU A 19 17.38 6.51 -18.67
N LEU A 20 16.07 6.18 -18.59
CA LEU A 20 15.25 5.93 -19.78
C LEU A 20 15.07 7.17 -20.64
N LEU A 21 14.77 8.32 -20.01
CA LEU A 21 14.55 9.58 -20.75
C LEU A 21 15.82 10.08 -21.42
N ALA A 22 16.98 9.85 -20.80
CA ALA A 22 18.27 10.19 -21.37
C ALA A 22 18.78 9.16 -22.39
N LYS A 23 18.00 8.09 -22.70
CA LYS A 23 18.37 7.01 -23.62
C LYS A 23 19.76 6.44 -23.34
N VAL A 24 20.11 6.34 -22.06
CA VAL A 24 21.45 5.91 -21.61
C VAL A 24 21.68 4.45 -21.97
N ASP A 25 20.59 3.68 -22.08
CA ASP A 25 20.53 2.33 -22.62
C ASP A 25 21.05 2.23 -24.06
N GLU A 26 20.74 3.18 -24.94
CA GLU A 26 21.26 3.21 -26.32
C GLU A 26 22.75 3.59 -26.38
N THR A 27 23.23 4.43 -25.44
CA THR A 27 24.59 4.99 -25.46
C THR A 27 25.63 4.16 -24.70
N PHE A 28 25.23 3.53 -23.60
CA PHE A 28 26.13 2.77 -22.72
C PHE A 28 25.80 1.28 -22.65
N ASN A 29 24.87 0.81 -23.50
CA ASN A 29 24.48 -0.60 -23.58
C ASN A 29 24.06 -1.17 -22.21
N LEU A 30 23.31 -0.37 -21.44
CA LEU A 30 22.84 -0.72 -20.09
C LEU A 30 21.72 -1.78 -20.09
N TYR A 31 21.35 -2.33 -21.27
CA TYR A 31 20.30 -3.33 -21.45
C TYR A 31 19.06 -2.98 -20.62
N ASN A 32 18.72 -3.84 -19.65
CA ASN A 32 17.51 -3.77 -18.84
C ASN A 32 17.74 -3.11 -17.49
N ALA A 33 18.93 -2.57 -17.20
CA ALA A 33 19.24 -1.93 -15.92
C ALA A 33 18.23 -0.84 -15.50
N PRO A 34 17.81 0.11 -16.38
CA PRO A 34 16.82 1.11 -15.98
C PRO A 34 15.46 0.49 -15.63
N TYR A 35 15.01 -0.51 -16.38
CA TYR A 35 13.77 -1.23 -16.10
C TYR A 35 13.84 -1.99 -14.76
N ILE A 36 14.96 -2.64 -14.46
CA ILE A 36 15.19 -3.36 -13.21
C ILE A 36 15.14 -2.40 -12.01
N LEU A 37 15.75 -1.20 -12.14
CA LEU A 37 15.72 -0.17 -11.10
C LEU A 37 14.29 0.30 -10.81
N ILE A 38 13.50 0.55 -11.84
CA ILE A 38 12.11 1.00 -11.70
C ILE A 38 11.25 -0.09 -11.04
N ILE A 39 11.31 -1.31 -11.56
CA ILE A 39 10.52 -2.45 -11.06
C ILE A 39 10.91 -2.77 -9.62
N GLY A 40 12.21 -2.87 -9.35
CA GLY A 40 12.73 -3.12 -8.00
C GLY A 40 12.32 -2.04 -7.00
N GLY A 41 12.45 -0.77 -7.40
CA GLY A 41 12.02 0.37 -6.58
C GLY A 41 10.52 0.36 -6.28
N LEU A 42 9.68 0.05 -7.28
CA LEU A 42 8.22 -0.07 -7.10
C LEU A 42 7.86 -1.18 -6.11
N ILE A 43 8.44 -2.37 -6.27
CA ILE A 43 8.19 -3.50 -5.36
C ILE A 43 8.56 -3.12 -3.92
N LEU A 44 9.73 -2.51 -3.73
CA LEU A 44 10.21 -2.10 -2.40
C LEU A 44 9.31 -1.02 -1.78
N LEU A 45 8.80 -0.10 -2.59
CA LEU A 45 7.87 0.93 -2.16
C LEU A 45 6.52 0.32 -1.73
N VAL A 46 5.99 -0.62 -2.50
CA VAL A 46 4.76 -1.36 -2.18
C VAL A 46 4.93 -2.14 -0.87
N ILE A 47 6.00 -2.92 -0.73
CA ILE A 47 6.29 -3.68 0.50
C ILE A 47 6.41 -2.75 1.70
N SER A 48 7.11 -1.62 1.54
CA SER A 48 7.25 -0.62 2.60
C SER A 48 5.90 -0.01 3.00
N LEU A 49 5.02 0.27 2.04
CA LEU A 49 3.66 0.74 2.30
C LEU A 49 2.81 -0.32 3.02
N LEU A 50 2.86 -1.57 2.58
CA LEU A 50 2.16 -2.68 3.24
C LEU A 50 2.66 -2.90 4.68
N ALA A 51 3.98 -2.83 4.90
CA ALA A 51 4.58 -3.00 6.22
C ALA A 51 4.31 -1.80 7.16
N THR A 52 4.17 -0.58 6.62
CA THR A 52 3.89 0.62 7.41
C THR A 52 2.41 0.85 7.66
N ASN A 53 1.53 0.45 6.75
CA ASN A 53 0.09 0.45 6.99
C ASN A 53 -0.28 -0.73 7.90
N LYS A 54 -0.04 -0.55 9.20
CA LYS A 54 -0.69 -1.32 10.27
C LYS A 54 -2.15 -0.88 10.39
N GLU A 55 -2.93 -1.02 9.32
CA GLU A 55 -4.36 -0.92 9.47
C GLU A 55 -4.86 -2.14 10.23
N LYS A 56 -5.20 -1.93 11.51
CA LYS A 56 -5.92 -2.92 12.32
C LYS A 56 -7.35 -3.17 11.82
N SER A 57 -7.85 -2.31 10.91
CA SER A 57 -9.13 -2.50 10.24
C SER A 57 -9.02 -3.62 9.21
N LEU A 58 -9.77 -4.69 9.44
CA LEU A 58 -9.97 -5.81 8.51
C LEU A 58 -10.40 -5.26 7.14
N LEU A 59 -9.46 -5.08 6.22
CA LEU A 59 -9.71 -4.50 4.89
C LEU A 59 -10.74 -5.34 4.12
N CYS A 60 -11.52 -4.66 3.27
CA CYS A 60 -12.52 -5.33 2.44
C CYS A 60 -11.85 -6.23 1.39
N ARG A 61 -12.14 -7.54 1.41
CA ARG A 61 -11.52 -8.55 0.53
C ARG A 61 -11.66 -8.25 -0.97
N SER A 62 -12.66 -7.47 -1.38
CA SER A 62 -12.95 -7.15 -2.80
C SER A 62 -12.25 -5.89 -3.33
N GLY A 63 -11.58 -5.10 -2.49
CA GLY A 63 -10.94 -3.85 -2.96
C GLY A 63 -9.95 -3.22 -1.99
N LEU A 64 -9.58 -3.93 -0.92
CA LEU A 64 -8.68 -3.45 0.13
C LEU A 64 -9.12 -2.10 0.73
N HIS A 65 -10.44 -1.84 0.74
CA HIS A 65 -11.01 -0.63 1.31
C HIS A 65 -11.09 -0.71 2.84
N LYS A 66 -10.91 0.42 3.51
CA LYS A 66 -11.07 0.52 4.96
C LYS A 66 -12.54 0.35 5.35
N PHE A 67 -12.76 -0.25 6.51
CA PHE A 67 -14.06 -0.18 7.16
C PHE A 67 -14.03 0.88 8.24
N GLU A 68 -15.06 1.71 8.28
CA GLU A 68 -15.29 2.66 9.37
C GLU A 68 -16.32 2.11 10.35
N GLN A 69 -16.16 2.44 11.63
CA GLN A 69 -17.13 2.09 12.66
C GLN A 69 -18.32 3.04 12.52
N VAL A 70 -19.45 2.52 12.07
CA VAL A 70 -20.64 3.36 11.81
C VAL A 70 -21.61 3.31 12.97
N ASP A 71 -21.68 2.18 13.67
CA ASP A 71 -22.68 2.00 14.72
C ASP A 71 -22.25 0.96 15.76
N ARG A 72 -22.97 0.90 16.87
CA ARG A 72 -22.89 -0.15 17.89
C ARG A 72 -24.20 -0.94 17.85
N ASP A 73 -24.10 -2.27 17.97
CA ASP A 73 -25.31 -3.10 17.97
C ASP A 73 -26.16 -2.78 19.21
N ARG A 74 -27.47 -2.60 19.00
CA ARG A 74 -28.41 -2.19 20.06
C ARG A 74 -28.75 -3.35 21.00
N GLU A 75 -28.60 -4.59 20.55
CA GLU A 75 -28.88 -5.79 21.36
C GLU A 75 -27.68 -6.24 22.19
N VAL A 76 -26.46 -6.00 21.69
CA VAL A 76 -25.23 -6.45 22.34
C VAL A 76 -24.19 -5.32 22.34
N THR A 77 -24.04 -4.64 23.46
CA THR A 77 -23.21 -3.43 23.61
C THR A 77 -21.72 -3.64 23.29
N ALA A 78 -21.25 -4.89 23.38
CA ALA A 78 -19.87 -5.27 23.05
C ALA A 78 -19.63 -5.44 21.54
N LEU A 79 -20.67 -5.39 20.72
CA LEU A 79 -20.62 -5.60 19.28
C LEU A 79 -20.61 -4.25 18.52
N PHE A 80 -19.60 -4.05 17.69
CA PHE A 80 -19.46 -2.87 16.85
C PHE A 80 -19.72 -3.20 15.38
N ILE A 81 -20.45 -2.32 14.70
CA ILE A 81 -20.79 -2.44 13.27
C ILE A 81 -19.81 -1.57 12.47
N TYR A 82 -19.03 -2.25 11.65
CA TYR A 82 -18.08 -1.66 10.71
C TYR A 82 -18.67 -1.70 9.29
N LYS A 83 -18.64 -0.60 8.53
CA LYS A 83 -19.11 -0.55 7.13
C LYS A 83 -18.00 -0.04 6.22
N CYS A 84 -17.87 -0.64 5.05
CA CYS A 84 -17.02 -0.11 3.98
C CYS A 84 -17.82 0.91 3.16
N GLU A 85 -17.33 2.14 3.05
CA GLU A 85 -18.02 3.20 2.30
C GLU A 85 -18.16 2.89 0.81
N ARG A 86 -17.11 2.35 0.18
CA ARG A 86 -17.12 2.04 -1.26
C ARG A 86 -17.90 0.78 -1.62
N CYS A 87 -17.83 -0.26 -0.79
CA CYS A 87 -18.44 -1.57 -1.11
C CYS A 87 -19.78 -1.80 -0.41
N GLY A 88 -20.17 -0.96 0.55
CA GLY A 88 -21.40 -1.11 1.33
C GLY A 88 -21.44 -2.29 2.30
N LYS A 89 -20.47 -3.22 2.24
CA LYS A 89 -20.38 -4.40 3.11
C LYS A 89 -20.29 -3.99 4.59
N LYS A 90 -21.04 -4.68 5.44
CA LYS A 90 -21.05 -4.49 6.90
C LYS A 90 -20.41 -5.70 7.58
N LYS A 91 -19.65 -5.47 8.66
CA LYS A 91 -19.06 -6.50 9.51
C LYS A 91 -19.34 -6.16 10.97
N LYS A 92 -19.83 -7.15 11.72
CA LYS A 92 -20.02 -7.06 13.17
C LYS A 92 -18.79 -7.64 13.85
N VAL A 93 -18.18 -6.90 14.79
CA VAL A 93 -16.96 -7.33 15.49
C VAL A 93 -17.13 -7.08 16.99
N MET A 94 -16.87 -8.10 17.81
CA MET A 94 -16.74 -7.94 19.25
C MET A 94 -15.40 -7.29 19.57
N LYS A 95 -15.42 -6.20 20.34
CA LYS A 95 -14.21 -5.58 20.85
C LYS A 95 -14.01 -6.08 22.28
N ALA A 96 -13.02 -6.96 22.48
CA ALA A 96 -12.55 -7.28 23.82
C ALA A 96 -11.85 -6.03 24.37
N PHE A 97 -12.34 -5.52 25.49
CA PHE A 97 -11.70 -4.45 26.25
C PHE A 97 -10.61 -5.03 27.15
#